data_AF-A0A5B2UBB3-F1
#
_entry.id   AF-A0A5B2UBB3-F1
#
_cell.length_a   1.000
_cell.length_b   1.000
_cell.length_c   1.000
_cell.angle_alpha   90.00
_cell.angle_beta   90.00
_cell.angle_gamma   90.00
#
_symmetry.space_group_name_H-M   'P 1'
#
loop_
_entity.id
_entity.type
_entity.pdbx_description
1 polymer ?
#
loop_
_entity_poly.entity_id
_entity_poly.type
_entity_poly.pdbx_seq_one_letter_code
_entity_poly.pdbx_strand_id
1 'polypeptide(L)'
;MEDNKLTTRDQLKTYFETGKSPTQNQFSDLIDSLRHKEDGLTNKEIVYLANRLAAIDNGFISYANYSTEDEHFPIVISSQDEEDEVIDAGKGNNFGATRYFAGTGPYTISTKKFSADNLKGTEYYVLRYEADPAYSFNNTMARTFGNTLPPIPDGFNFGPLKGKRFYFEVNKRDYGRTINIVNTNIKFVNKTEAFIEYMVYGGGGVLWGHEYTSGDIVTDHYDIEDYLNFFYRADLRKINKTIECRIYDGDTDQLLATSYLAANQNNINIPSNGTADRARNVRIECNYQDLITEVK
;
A
#
# COMPACT_ATOMS: atom_id res chain seq x y z
N MET A 1 -3.10 10.86 63.07
CA MET A 1 -3.04 10.49 61.64
C MET A 1 -1.91 9.50 61.55
N GLU A 2 -2.23 8.22 61.39
CA GLU A 2 -1.23 7.16 61.21
C GLU A 2 -0.72 7.21 59.77
N ASP A 3 0.59 7.03 59.59
CA ASP A 3 1.21 6.91 58.28
C ASP A 3 0.71 5.63 57.60
N ASN A 4 -0.18 5.77 56.61
CA ASN A 4 -0.62 4.66 55.77
C ASN A 4 0.51 4.22 54.84
N LYS A 5 1.33 3.29 55.34
CA LYS A 5 2.37 2.62 54.56
C LYS A 5 1.72 1.52 53.73
N LEU A 6 1.75 1.67 52.40
CA LEU A 6 1.27 0.65 51.45
C LEU A 6 1.91 -0.71 51.76
N THR A 7 1.07 -1.72 51.97
CA THR A 7 1.48 -3.10 52.31
C THR A 7 2.16 -3.75 51.10
N THR A 8 3.30 -4.43 51.28
CA THR A 8 4.02 -5.04 50.15
C THR A 8 3.31 -6.30 49.65
N ARG A 9 3.46 -6.61 48.35
CA ARG A 9 2.85 -7.78 47.69
C ARG A 9 3.11 -9.11 48.42
N ASP A 10 4.30 -9.28 48.99
CA ASP A 10 4.69 -10.50 49.71
C ASP A 10 4.00 -10.63 51.08
N GLN A 11 3.72 -9.52 51.74
CA GLN A 11 2.94 -9.51 52.98
C GLN A 11 1.49 -9.92 52.71
N LEU A 12 0.90 -9.45 51.61
CA LEU A 12 -0.45 -9.80 51.18
C LEU A 12 -0.57 -11.28 50.79
N LYS A 13 0.42 -11.82 50.05
CA LYS A 13 0.48 -13.24 49.70
C LYS A 13 0.47 -14.14 50.94
N THR A 14 1.22 -13.73 51.98
CA THR A 14 1.27 -14.45 53.27
C THR A 14 -0.10 -14.51 53.96
N TYR A 15 -0.93 -13.46 53.88
CA TYR A 15 -2.27 -13.46 54.48
C TYR A 15 -3.19 -14.50 53.84
N PHE A 16 -3.19 -14.59 52.51
CA PHE A 16 -4.01 -15.58 51.78
C PHE A 16 -3.53 -17.01 51.98
N GLU A 17 -2.22 -17.24 52.06
CA GLU A 17 -1.63 -18.57 52.27
C GLU A 17 -1.80 -19.08 53.71
N THR A 18 -1.83 -18.17 54.70
CA THR A 18 -1.99 -18.52 56.12
C THR A 18 -3.44 -18.53 56.60
N GLY A 19 -4.40 -18.23 55.72
CA GLY A 19 -5.84 -18.23 56.04
C GLY A 19 -6.27 -17.07 56.95
N LYS A 20 -5.47 -16.01 57.06
CA LYS A 20 -5.81 -14.80 57.82
C LYS A 20 -6.53 -13.79 56.94
N SER A 21 -7.71 -13.33 57.36
CA SER A 21 -8.47 -12.31 56.62
C SER A 21 -7.82 -10.92 56.78
N PRO A 22 -7.57 -10.18 55.68
CA PRO A 22 -7.08 -8.80 55.76
C PRO A 22 -8.13 -7.89 56.42
N THR A 23 -7.68 -6.82 57.09
CA THR A 23 -8.57 -5.78 57.62
C THR A 23 -9.15 -4.94 56.48
N GLN A 24 -10.26 -4.23 56.72
CA GLN A 24 -10.90 -3.37 55.72
C GLN A 24 -9.94 -2.33 55.11
N ASN A 25 -9.07 -1.72 55.93
CA ASN A 25 -8.08 -0.75 55.45
C ASN A 25 -7.03 -1.42 54.56
N GLN A 26 -6.55 -2.61 54.93
CA GLN A 26 -5.60 -3.38 54.12
C GLN A 26 -6.20 -3.89 52.81
N PHE A 27 -7.51 -4.15 52.79
CA PHE A 27 -8.23 -4.52 51.58
C PHE A 27 -8.49 -3.29 50.68
N SER A 28 -8.75 -2.12 51.26
CA SER A 28 -8.83 -0.85 50.53
C SER A 28 -7.49 -0.50 49.90
N ASP A 29 -6.39 -0.58 50.65
CA ASP A 29 -5.04 -0.34 50.13
C ASP A 29 -4.67 -1.32 49.00
N LEU A 30 -5.17 -2.57 49.07
CA LEU A 30 -5.02 -3.56 48.00
C LEU A 30 -5.78 -3.12 46.74
N ILE A 31 -7.06 -2.74 46.88
CA ILE A 31 -7.87 -2.22 45.77
C ILE A 31 -7.16 -1.03 45.14
N ASP A 32 -6.71 -0.06 45.94
CA ASP A 32 -6.01 1.14 45.48
C ASP A 32 -4.63 0.83 44.87
N SER A 33 -4.03 -0.33 45.20
CA SER A 33 -2.76 -0.80 44.59
C SER A 33 -2.95 -1.57 43.29
N LEU A 34 -4.17 -2.03 43.01
CA LEU A 34 -4.51 -2.80 41.81
C LEU A 34 -4.97 -1.84 40.72
N ARG A 35 -4.42 -2.00 39.52
CA ARG A 35 -4.89 -1.22 38.37
C ARG A 35 -6.29 -1.67 37.98
N HIS A 36 -7.26 -0.78 38.12
CA HIS A 36 -8.63 -1.00 37.71
C HIS A 36 -8.77 -0.93 36.19
N LYS A 37 -9.80 -1.59 35.64
CA LYS A 37 -10.11 -1.54 34.20
C LYS A 37 -10.42 -0.12 33.71
N GLU A 38 -10.80 0.77 34.62
CA GLU A 38 -11.11 2.18 34.39
C GLU A 38 -9.88 3.09 34.56
N ASP A 39 -8.77 2.59 35.11
CA ASP A 39 -7.54 3.37 35.24
C ASP A 39 -6.86 3.50 33.88
N GLY A 40 -6.85 4.74 33.35
CA GLY A 40 -6.11 5.07 32.15
C GLY A 40 -4.60 4.87 32.33
N LEU A 41 -3.88 4.63 31.23
CA LEU A 41 -2.42 4.60 31.25
C LEU A 41 -1.87 5.98 31.64
N THR A 42 -0.87 6.01 32.51
CA THR A 42 -0.12 7.25 32.78
C THR A 42 0.65 7.69 31.54
N ASN A 43 0.95 8.99 31.41
CA ASN A 43 1.74 9.50 30.28
C ASN A 43 3.08 8.75 30.12
N LYS A 44 3.71 8.36 31.23
CA LYS A 44 4.96 7.57 31.22
C LYS A 44 4.75 6.18 30.61
N GLU A 45 3.68 5.49 30.96
CA GLU A 45 3.33 4.18 30.40
C GLU A 45 2.92 4.28 28.93
N ILE A 46 2.23 5.35 28.54
CA ILE A 46 1.91 5.65 27.13
C ILE A 46 3.21 5.86 26.34
N VAL A 47 4.17 6.63 26.86
CA VAL A 47 5.47 6.84 26.21
C VAL A 47 6.26 5.53 26.12
N TYR A 48 6.26 4.69 27.16
CA TYR A 48 6.92 3.38 27.08
C TYR A 48 6.24 2.44 26.08
N LEU A 49 4.91 2.43 26.04
CA LEU A 49 4.15 1.66 25.07
C LEU A 49 4.49 2.16 23.65
N ALA A 50 4.46 3.46 23.41
CA ALA A 50 4.82 4.10 22.15
C ALA A 50 6.26 3.77 21.72
N ASN A 51 7.22 3.79 22.64
CA ASN A 51 8.60 3.39 22.37
C ASN A 51 8.72 1.89 22.06
N ARG A 52 7.85 1.04 22.62
CA ARG A 52 7.76 -0.38 22.28
C ARG A 52 7.03 -0.63 20.95
N LEU A 53 6.16 0.28 20.50
CA LEU A 53 5.54 0.21 19.16
C LEU A 53 6.61 0.21 18.06
N ALA A 54 7.74 0.89 18.25
CA ALA A 54 8.87 0.85 17.31
C ALA A 54 9.52 -0.54 17.19
N ALA A 55 9.24 -1.46 18.12
CA ALA A 55 9.70 -2.85 18.10
C ALA A 55 8.61 -3.85 17.70
N ILE A 56 7.40 -3.39 17.36
CA ILE A 56 6.33 -4.26 16.88
C ILE A 56 6.65 -4.72 15.46
N ASP A 57 6.55 -6.04 15.24
CA ASP A 57 6.86 -6.67 13.96
C ASP A 57 5.64 -6.77 13.03
N ASN A 58 4.45 -6.41 13.52
CA ASN A 58 3.19 -6.45 12.79
C ASN A 58 3.20 -5.53 11.57
N GLY A 59 2.32 -5.87 10.62
CA GLY A 59 2.00 -4.95 9.53
C GLY A 59 1.24 -3.73 10.07
N PHE A 60 1.22 -2.66 9.29
CA PHE A 60 0.48 -1.46 9.61
C PHE A 60 -0.01 -0.76 8.35
N ILE A 61 -1.11 -0.02 8.49
CA ILE A 61 -1.59 0.92 7.49
C ILE A 61 -1.12 2.33 7.85
N SER A 62 -0.54 3.04 6.87
CA SER A 62 -0.37 4.48 6.90
C SER A 62 -1.37 5.09 5.93
N TYR A 63 -2.27 5.94 6.42
CA TYR A 63 -3.33 6.48 5.58
C TYR A 63 -3.49 8.00 5.68
N ALA A 64 -3.89 8.59 4.55
CA ALA A 64 -4.25 10.00 4.44
C ALA A 64 -5.59 10.17 3.71
N ASN A 65 -6.45 11.04 4.23
CA ASN A 65 -7.69 11.42 3.57
C ASN A 65 -7.75 12.93 3.32
N TYR A 66 -7.78 13.32 2.04
CA TYR A 66 -7.92 14.71 1.60
C TYR A 66 -9.25 14.99 0.89
N SER A 67 -10.24 14.10 0.97
CA SER A 67 -11.55 14.31 0.35
C SER A 67 -12.49 15.14 1.21
N THR A 68 -13.11 14.54 2.22
CA THR A 68 -14.00 15.16 3.23
C THR A 68 -14.09 14.30 4.50
N GLU A 69 -14.49 14.89 5.63
CA GLU A 69 -14.58 14.19 6.94
C GLU A 69 -15.67 13.12 7.01
N ASP A 70 -16.68 13.20 6.14
CA ASP A 70 -17.88 12.37 6.17
C ASP A 70 -17.78 11.11 5.29
N GLU A 71 -16.71 10.98 4.50
CA GLU A 71 -16.52 9.83 3.62
C GLU A 71 -15.89 8.66 4.36
N HIS A 72 -16.50 7.49 4.23
CA HIS A 72 -16.03 6.26 4.85
C HIS A 72 -15.24 5.44 3.83
N PHE A 73 -14.01 5.08 4.21
CA PHE A 73 -13.14 4.22 3.40
C PHE A 73 -12.74 2.96 4.20
N PRO A 74 -13.64 1.98 4.40
CA PRO A 74 -13.34 0.72 5.07
C PRO A 74 -12.30 -0.12 4.32
N ILE A 75 -11.14 -0.29 4.94
CA ILE A 75 -10.09 -1.23 4.56
C ILE A 75 -10.23 -2.48 5.42
N VAL A 76 -10.24 -3.64 4.78
CA VAL A 76 -10.33 -4.94 5.43
C VAL A 76 -8.95 -5.58 5.43
N ILE A 77 -8.48 -5.96 6.61
CA ILE A 77 -7.19 -6.60 6.84
C ILE A 77 -7.48 -8.03 7.30
N SER A 78 -6.95 -9.00 6.56
CA SER A 78 -7.08 -10.41 6.93
C SER A 78 -5.70 -10.99 7.26
N SER A 79 -5.63 -11.79 8.33
CA SER A 79 -4.50 -12.64 8.68
C SER A 79 -4.98 -14.09 8.86
N GLN A 80 -4.06 -15.03 9.12
CA GLN A 80 -4.42 -16.44 9.30
C GLN A 80 -4.93 -16.78 10.71
N ASP A 81 -4.59 -15.95 11.69
CA ASP A 81 -4.68 -16.22 13.13
C ASP A 81 -5.65 -15.30 13.87
N GLU A 82 -6.25 -14.32 13.17
CA GLU A 82 -7.22 -13.37 13.72
C GLU A 82 -8.43 -13.24 12.80
N GLU A 83 -9.54 -12.75 13.35
CA GLU A 83 -10.68 -12.32 12.56
C GLU A 83 -10.34 -11.08 11.73
N ASP A 84 -11.05 -10.88 10.61
CA ASP A 84 -10.86 -9.72 9.73
C ASP A 84 -11.01 -8.40 10.49
N GLU A 85 -9.93 -7.61 10.50
CA GLU A 85 -9.94 -6.26 11.06
C GLU A 85 -10.46 -5.27 10.01
N VAL A 86 -11.36 -4.36 10.42
CA VAL A 86 -11.86 -3.29 9.54
C VAL A 86 -11.39 -1.94 10.05
N ILE A 87 -10.55 -1.28 9.25
CA ILE A 87 -10.05 0.06 9.51
C ILE A 87 -10.75 1.03 8.57
N ASP A 88 -11.50 1.98 9.12
CA ASP A 88 -12.04 3.07 8.33
C ASP A 88 -10.98 4.15 8.12
N ALA A 89 -10.38 4.16 6.94
CA ALA A 89 -9.35 5.11 6.52
C ALA A 89 -9.94 6.46 6.09
N GLY A 90 -11.27 6.59 6.02
CA GLY A 90 -11.95 7.78 5.54
C GLY A 90 -12.37 8.77 6.62
N LYS A 91 -12.73 8.28 7.81
CA LYS A 91 -13.33 9.14 8.84
C LYS A 91 -12.33 10.16 9.42
N GLY A 92 -12.60 11.45 9.20
CA GLY A 92 -11.83 12.59 9.72
C GLY A 92 -10.64 13.01 8.85
N ASN A 93 -10.21 14.26 8.99
CA ASN A 93 -9.03 14.79 8.30
C ASN A 93 -7.74 14.22 8.92
N ASN A 94 -7.32 13.06 8.41
CA ASN A 94 -6.17 12.32 8.93
C ASN A 94 -4.96 12.57 8.03
N PHE A 95 -3.95 13.27 8.55
CA PHE A 95 -2.67 13.44 7.87
C PHE A 95 -1.65 12.43 8.40
N GLY A 96 -1.46 11.33 7.67
CA GLY A 96 -0.44 10.32 8.02
C GLY A 96 -0.77 9.48 9.25
N ALA A 97 -2.06 9.21 9.48
CA ALA A 97 -2.47 8.32 10.57
C ALA A 97 -1.89 6.91 10.37
N THR A 98 -1.48 6.27 11.46
CA THR A 98 -0.89 4.93 11.44
C THR A 98 -1.67 4.00 12.37
N ARG A 99 -2.04 2.82 11.87
CA ARG A 99 -2.67 1.75 12.67
C ARG A 99 -2.00 0.42 12.38
N TYR A 100 -1.64 -0.30 13.43
CA TYR A 100 -1.04 -1.63 13.33
C TYR A 100 -2.13 -2.69 13.23
N PHE A 101 -1.85 -3.74 12.46
CA PHE A 101 -2.78 -4.85 12.27
C PHE A 101 -2.69 -5.85 13.41
N ALA A 102 -3.84 -6.41 13.78
CA ALA A 102 -3.88 -7.63 14.59
C ALA A 102 -3.33 -8.84 13.81
N GLY A 103 -2.84 -9.85 14.53
CA GLY A 103 -2.41 -11.12 13.97
C GLY A 103 -0.97 -11.14 13.44
N THR A 104 -0.65 -12.19 12.70
CA THR A 104 0.66 -12.40 12.09
C THR A 104 0.57 -12.45 10.56
N GLY A 105 1.59 -11.89 9.91
CA GLY A 105 1.65 -11.91 8.44
C GLY A 105 1.79 -13.35 7.89
N PRO A 106 1.44 -13.60 6.62
CA PRO A 106 1.14 -12.61 5.59
C PRO A 106 -0.27 -12.02 5.72
N TYR A 107 -0.38 -10.71 5.48
CA TYR A 107 -1.66 -10.00 5.45
C TYR A 107 -2.18 -9.91 4.02
N THR A 108 -3.49 -10.01 3.85
CA THR A 108 -4.17 -9.62 2.61
C THR A 108 -5.02 -8.40 2.85
N ILE A 109 -4.98 -7.45 1.92
CA ILE A 109 -5.66 -6.17 2.07
C ILE A 109 -6.74 -6.08 1.02
N SER A 110 -7.97 -5.82 1.46
CA SER A 110 -9.09 -5.57 0.57
C SER A 110 -9.91 -4.39 1.07
N THR A 111 -11.00 -4.09 0.38
CA THR A 111 -11.91 -3.04 0.82
C THR A 111 -13.36 -3.42 0.58
N LYS A 112 -14.26 -2.74 1.29
CA LYS A 112 -15.68 -2.77 1.00
C LYS A 112 -16.04 -1.64 0.05
N LYS A 113 -17.18 -1.77 -0.63
CA LYS A 113 -17.67 -0.74 -1.55
C LYS A 113 -17.67 0.64 -0.89
N PHE A 114 -17.08 1.62 -1.59
CA PHE A 114 -17.15 3.04 -1.24
C PHE A 114 -18.28 3.73 -2.01
N SER A 115 -18.99 4.64 -1.35
CA SER A 115 -19.95 5.51 -2.03
C SER A 115 -19.26 6.79 -2.49
N ALA A 116 -19.49 7.18 -3.75
CA ALA A 116 -18.95 8.40 -4.34
C ALA A 116 -20.05 9.46 -4.56
N ASP A 117 -20.97 9.56 -3.61
CA ASP A 117 -22.25 10.26 -3.81
C ASP A 117 -22.13 11.80 -3.68
N ASN A 118 -20.98 12.30 -3.20
CA ASN A 118 -20.76 13.71 -2.88
C ASN A 118 -19.90 14.46 -3.90
N LEU A 119 -19.84 13.98 -5.14
CA LEU A 119 -19.07 14.60 -6.23
C LEU A 119 -19.94 15.52 -7.10
N LYS A 120 -19.44 16.71 -7.42
CA LYS A 120 -20.03 17.61 -8.41
C LYS A 120 -19.39 17.39 -9.78
N GLY A 121 -20.17 17.12 -10.82
CA GLY A 121 -19.82 17.27 -12.25
C GLY A 121 -18.42 16.81 -12.70
N THR A 122 -17.39 17.59 -12.40
CA THR A 122 -15.98 17.43 -12.79
C THR A 122 -15.05 17.01 -11.65
N GLU A 123 -15.60 16.75 -10.46
CA GLU A 123 -14.90 16.23 -9.28
C GLU A 123 -14.75 14.72 -9.33
N TYR A 124 -13.59 14.18 -8.98
CA TYR A 124 -13.34 12.74 -8.91
C TYR A 124 -12.54 12.41 -7.66
N TYR A 125 -12.64 11.17 -7.20
CA TYR A 125 -11.73 10.64 -6.20
C TYR A 125 -10.53 9.98 -6.88
N VAL A 126 -9.35 10.19 -6.30
CA VAL A 126 -8.12 9.49 -6.68
C VAL A 126 -7.66 8.70 -5.46
N LEU A 127 -7.77 7.38 -5.57
CA LEU A 127 -7.24 6.44 -4.60
C LEU A 127 -5.83 6.06 -5.01
N ARG A 128 -4.90 6.14 -4.08
CA ARG A 128 -3.50 5.72 -4.22
C ARG A 128 -3.18 4.70 -3.14
N TYR A 129 -2.42 3.68 -3.49
CA TYR A 129 -2.04 2.64 -2.53
C TYR A 129 -0.67 2.02 -2.82
N GLU A 130 -0.08 1.45 -1.78
CA GLU A 130 1.18 0.70 -1.83
C GLU A 130 1.02 -0.55 -0.97
N ALA A 131 0.95 -1.72 -1.60
CA ALA A 131 1.01 -3.02 -0.91
C ALA A 131 2.37 -3.71 -1.09
N ASP A 132 3.25 -3.15 -1.92
CA ASP A 132 4.58 -3.70 -2.19
C ASP A 132 5.61 -2.55 -2.16
N PRO A 133 6.63 -2.58 -1.28
CA PRO A 133 7.65 -1.55 -1.21
C PRO A 133 8.53 -1.48 -2.47
N ALA A 134 8.44 -2.49 -3.37
CA ALA A 134 9.03 -2.40 -4.70
C ALA A 134 8.39 -1.26 -5.54
N TYR A 135 7.18 -0.82 -5.19
CA TYR A 135 6.61 0.41 -5.69
C TYR A 135 7.33 1.57 -5.00
N SER A 136 8.28 2.20 -5.68
CA SER A 136 8.93 3.41 -5.16
C SER A 136 7.88 4.51 -4.88
N PHE A 137 8.20 5.49 -4.03
CA PHE A 137 7.29 6.58 -3.62
C PHE A 137 6.59 7.31 -4.80
N ASN A 138 7.19 7.33 -5.99
CA ASN A 138 6.62 7.95 -7.20
C ASN A 138 5.74 7.01 -8.04
N ASN A 139 5.67 5.73 -7.67
CA ASN A 139 5.09 4.62 -8.43
C ASN A 139 4.00 3.91 -7.60
N THR A 140 3.28 4.65 -6.78
CA THR A 140 2.15 4.09 -6.04
C THR A 140 1.04 3.68 -7.02
N MET A 141 0.36 2.57 -6.76
CA MET A 141 -0.80 2.19 -7.57
C MET A 141 -1.89 3.24 -7.40
N ALA A 142 -2.62 3.55 -8.47
CA ALA A 142 -3.71 4.51 -8.41
C ALA A 142 -4.94 4.05 -9.17
N ARG A 143 -6.11 4.54 -8.73
CA ARG A 143 -7.40 4.42 -9.41
C ARG A 143 -8.16 5.73 -9.22
N THR A 144 -8.64 6.30 -10.33
CA THR A 144 -9.60 7.41 -10.30
C THR A 144 -11.02 6.84 -10.43
N PHE A 145 -11.95 7.29 -9.60
CA PHE A 145 -13.31 6.80 -9.58
C PHE A 145 -14.33 7.89 -9.21
N GLY A 146 -15.61 7.59 -9.47
CA GLY A 146 -16.73 8.52 -9.27
C GLY A 146 -17.16 9.24 -10.54
N ASN A 147 -18.31 9.90 -10.49
CA ASN A 147 -18.98 10.49 -11.66
C ASN A 147 -19.10 9.49 -12.83
N THR A 148 -18.43 9.75 -13.96
CA THR A 148 -18.48 8.91 -15.16
C THR A 148 -17.60 7.66 -15.07
N LEU A 149 -16.77 7.55 -14.03
CA LEU A 149 -15.87 6.42 -13.83
C LEU A 149 -16.50 5.38 -12.87
N PRO A 150 -16.23 4.08 -13.09
CA PRO A 150 -16.75 3.02 -12.24
C PRO A 150 -16.28 3.20 -10.79
N PRO A 151 -17.14 2.89 -9.80
CA PRO A 151 -16.73 2.90 -8.39
C PRO A 151 -15.73 1.76 -8.12
N ILE A 152 -15.00 1.86 -7.00
CA ILE A 152 -14.23 0.72 -6.50
C ILE A 152 -15.22 -0.37 -6.07
N PRO A 153 -15.09 -1.61 -6.60
CA PRO A 153 -16.04 -2.67 -6.31
C PRO A 153 -15.90 -3.18 -4.87
N ASP A 154 -16.98 -3.78 -4.36
CA ASP A 154 -16.94 -4.49 -3.09
C ASP A 154 -15.96 -5.65 -3.14
N GLY A 155 -15.13 -5.79 -2.11
CA GLY A 155 -14.08 -6.81 -2.07
C GLY A 155 -12.90 -6.55 -3.02
N PHE A 156 -12.71 -5.31 -3.52
CA PHE A 156 -11.53 -4.98 -4.32
C PHE A 156 -10.26 -5.35 -3.54
N ASN A 157 -9.44 -6.21 -4.13
CA ASN A 157 -8.26 -6.80 -3.49
C ASN A 157 -7.03 -6.01 -3.92
N PHE A 158 -6.32 -5.40 -2.95
CA PHE A 158 -5.08 -4.68 -3.19
C PHE A 158 -3.85 -5.62 -3.29
N GLY A 159 -4.06 -6.91 -3.06
CA GLY A 159 -3.04 -7.95 -3.06
C GLY A 159 -2.51 -8.29 -1.67
N PRO A 160 -1.58 -9.25 -1.58
CA PRO A 160 -0.87 -9.54 -0.35
C PRO A 160 0.07 -8.38 0.00
N LEU A 161 0.13 -8.05 1.28
CA LEU A 161 1.08 -7.07 1.77
C LEU A 161 2.50 -7.64 1.73
N LYS A 162 3.36 -7.03 0.91
CA LYS A 162 4.80 -7.30 0.91
C LYS A 162 5.48 -6.28 1.80
N GLY A 163 6.29 -6.74 2.74
CA GLY A 163 6.83 -5.87 3.80
C GLY A 163 5.80 -5.61 4.89
N LYS A 164 5.93 -4.47 5.58
CA LYS A 164 5.11 -4.15 6.76
C LYS A 164 4.07 -3.05 6.55
N ARG A 165 4.31 -2.14 5.60
CA ARG A 165 3.50 -0.94 5.44
C ARG A 165 2.55 -1.10 4.28
N PHE A 166 1.25 -1.04 4.56
CA PHE A 166 0.26 -0.70 3.54
C PHE A 166 0.08 0.83 3.54
N TYR A 167 0.33 1.48 2.41
CA TYR A 167 0.03 2.90 2.27
C TYR A 167 -1.31 3.07 1.54
N PHE A 168 -2.12 4.01 1.99
CA PHE A 168 -3.41 4.32 1.41
C PHE A 168 -3.66 5.83 1.43
N GLU A 169 -4.05 6.40 0.30
CA GLU A 169 -4.39 7.81 0.21
C GLU A 169 -5.62 7.98 -0.67
N VAL A 170 -6.57 8.80 -0.23
CA VAL A 170 -7.69 9.23 -1.07
C VAL A 170 -7.71 10.75 -1.14
N ASN A 171 -7.83 11.26 -2.37
CA ASN A 171 -7.97 12.68 -2.64
C ASN A 171 -9.25 12.92 -3.42
N LYS A 172 -9.97 14.00 -3.12
CA LYS A 172 -10.97 14.56 -4.04
C LYS A 172 -10.33 15.67 -4.85
N ARG A 173 -10.51 15.66 -6.18
CA ARG A 173 -9.96 16.68 -7.09
C ARG A 173 -10.99 17.08 -8.13
N ASP A 174 -11.10 18.38 -8.39
CA ASP A 174 -11.81 18.91 -9.54
C ASP A 174 -10.84 19.01 -10.73
N TYR A 175 -11.16 18.31 -11.82
CA TYR A 175 -10.37 18.32 -13.03
C TYR A 175 -10.86 19.34 -14.07
N GLY A 176 -11.95 20.05 -13.79
CA GLY A 176 -12.55 21.05 -14.68
C GLY A 176 -13.14 20.46 -15.97
N ARG A 177 -13.15 19.13 -16.12
CA ARG A 177 -13.70 18.41 -17.26
C ARG A 177 -14.14 17.00 -16.87
N THR A 178 -14.99 16.41 -17.70
CA THR A 178 -15.33 14.98 -17.61
C THR A 178 -14.13 14.13 -17.99
N ILE A 179 -13.91 13.04 -17.26
CA ILE A 179 -12.86 12.06 -17.53
C ILE A 179 -13.49 10.84 -18.21
N ASN A 180 -12.86 10.37 -19.28
CA ASN A 180 -13.27 9.18 -20.01
C ASN A 180 -12.25 8.06 -19.88
N ILE A 181 -12.75 6.83 -19.86
CA ILE A 181 -11.89 5.64 -19.95
C ILE A 181 -11.37 5.51 -21.38
N VAL A 182 -10.09 5.19 -21.48
CA VAL A 182 -9.38 4.91 -22.71
C VAL A 182 -8.68 3.56 -22.54
N ASN A 183 -8.68 2.77 -23.59
CA ASN A 183 -8.05 1.45 -23.59
C ASN A 183 -6.83 1.46 -24.50
N THR A 184 -5.73 0.90 -23.98
CA THR A 184 -4.51 0.60 -24.74
C THR A 184 -4.23 -0.89 -24.62
N ASN A 185 -4.09 -1.55 -25.76
CA ASN A 185 -3.65 -2.94 -25.83
C ASN A 185 -2.13 -2.97 -25.68
N ILE A 186 -1.63 -3.72 -24.70
CA ILE A 186 -0.19 -3.92 -24.49
C ILE A 186 0.12 -5.38 -24.79
N LYS A 187 0.96 -5.61 -25.80
CA LYS A 187 1.53 -6.92 -26.11
C LYS A 187 2.93 -7.02 -25.54
N PHE A 188 3.22 -8.11 -24.84
CA PHE A 188 4.52 -8.35 -24.22
C PHE A 188 5.24 -9.53 -24.87
N VAL A 189 6.40 -9.26 -25.46
CA VAL A 189 7.22 -10.27 -26.14
C VAL A 189 8.58 -10.35 -25.46
N ASN A 190 8.79 -11.41 -24.69
CA ASN A 190 10.08 -11.70 -24.08
C ASN A 190 10.86 -12.72 -24.92
N LYS A 191 11.97 -12.30 -25.51
CA LYS A 191 12.85 -13.13 -26.37
C LYS A 191 14.09 -13.62 -25.62
N THR A 192 14.03 -13.64 -24.29
CA THR A 192 15.12 -14.08 -23.39
C THR A 192 14.66 -15.25 -22.51
N GLU A 193 15.59 -15.95 -21.87
CA GLU A 193 15.26 -16.95 -20.84
C GLU A 193 14.92 -16.35 -19.47
N ALA A 194 15.14 -15.04 -19.27
CA ALA A 194 14.84 -14.38 -18.01
C ALA A 194 13.33 -14.26 -17.79
N PHE A 195 12.86 -14.47 -16.56
CA PHE A 195 11.49 -14.07 -16.20
C PHE A 195 11.47 -12.55 -15.98
N ILE A 196 10.77 -11.84 -16.86
CA ILE A 196 10.67 -10.38 -16.86
C ILE A 196 9.21 -10.01 -16.67
N GLU A 197 8.96 -9.07 -15.78
CA GLU A 197 7.66 -8.46 -15.59
C GLU A 197 7.75 -6.96 -15.84
N TYR A 198 6.66 -6.39 -16.32
CA TYR A 198 6.47 -4.96 -16.47
C TYR A 198 5.27 -4.49 -15.65
N MET A 199 5.33 -3.25 -15.19
CA MET A 199 4.21 -2.51 -14.63
C MET A 199 3.98 -1.26 -15.46
N VAL A 200 2.77 -0.71 -15.39
CA VAL A 200 2.40 0.45 -16.20
C VAL A 200 1.55 1.44 -15.42
N TYR A 201 1.76 2.73 -15.64
CA TYR A 201 0.99 3.81 -15.02
C TYR A 201 0.51 4.83 -16.04
N GLY A 202 -0.69 5.37 -15.82
CA GLY A 202 -1.25 6.45 -16.62
C GLY A 202 -0.93 7.82 -16.01
N GLY A 203 -0.34 8.69 -16.82
CA GLY A 203 -0.09 10.09 -16.49
C GLY A 203 1.09 10.35 -15.55
N GLY A 204 1.32 11.63 -15.26
CA GLY A 204 2.39 12.14 -14.39
C GLY A 204 1.90 12.41 -12.97
N GLY A 205 0.59 12.56 -12.81
CA GLY A 205 -0.11 12.55 -11.53
C GLY A 205 -0.49 11.15 -11.04
N VAL A 206 -0.08 10.08 -11.73
CA VAL A 206 -0.42 8.66 -11.46
C VAL A 206 -1.89 8.51 -11.07
N LEU A 207 -2.75 8.54 -12.07
CA LEU A 207 -4.20 8.47 -11.90
C LEU A 207 -4.73 7.03 -12.02
N TRP A 208 -3.96 6.21 -12.74
CA TRP A 208 -4.21 4.81 -13.00
C TRP A 208 -2.89 4.03 -12.94
N GLY A 209 -2.93 2.76 -12.53
CA GLY A 209 -1.76 1.89 -12.55
C GLY A 209 -2.10 0.42 -12.64
N HIS A 210 -1.25 -0.38 -13.25
CA HIS A 210 -1.36 -1.83 -13.22
C HIS A 210 -0.11 -2.41 -12.57
N GLU A 211 -0.32 -3.39 -11.70
CA GLU A 211 0.78 -4.10 -11.04
C GLU A 211 1.65 -4.87 -12.04
N TYR A 212 2.79 -5.35 -11.55
CA TYR A 212 3.70 -6.16 -12.35
C TYR A 212 3.00 -7.37 -12.95
N THR A 213 3.16 -7.54 -14.26
CA THR A 213 2.66 -8.66 -15.04
C THR A 213 3.68 -9.07 -16.09
N SER A 214 3.60 -10.31 -16.56
CA SER A 214 4.46 -10.86 -17.63
C SER A 214 3.66 -11.22 -18.89
N GLY A 215 2.40 -10.82 -18.97
CA GLY A 215 1.49 -11.14 -20.07
C GLY A 215 0.93 -9.89 -20.76
N ASP A 216 0.15 -10.13 -21.80
CA ASP A 216 -0.62 -9.10 -22.49
C ASP A 216 -1.72 -8.55 -21.57
N ILE A 217 -1.99 -7.24 -21.67
CA ILE A 217 -3.10 -6.59 -20.95
C ILE A 217 -3.82 -5.60 -21.85
N VAL A 218 -5.06 -5.27 -21.46
CA VAL A 218 -5.80 -4.12 -21.97
C VAL A 218 -5.99 -3.16 -20.81
N THR A 219 -5.48 -1.94 -20.95
CA THR A 219 -5.63 -0.92 -19.92
C THR A 219 -7.04 -0.34 -19.91
N ASP A 220 -7.45 0.24 -18.79
CA ASP A 220 -8.66 1.06 -18.61
C ASP A 220 -8.28 2.41 -17.97
N HIS A 221 -7.17 2.98 -18.42
CA HIS A 221 -6.68 4.30 -18.03
C HIS A 221 -7.56 5.43 -18.60
N TYR A 222 -7.10 6.68 -18.48
CA TYR A 222 -7.95 7.85 -18.71
C TYR A 222 -7.44 8.74 -19.84
N ASP A 223 -8.35 9.47 -20.47
CA ASP A 223 -8.07 10.49 -21.48
C ASP A 223 -7.35 11.74 -20.92
N ILE A 224 -7.35 11.89 -19.59
CA ILE A 224 -6.53 12.86 -18.88
C ILE A 224 -5.15 12.29 -18.59
N GLU A 225 -4.13 13.06 -19.00
CA GLU A 225 -2.74 12.59 -18.98
C GLU A 225 -2.59 11.23 -19.67
N ASP A 226 -3.18 11.10 -20.87
CA ASP A 226 -3.22 9.92 -21.75
C ASP A 226 -1.84 9.58 -22.30
N TYR A 227 -0.93 9.21 -21.40
CA TYR A 227 0.37 8.63 -21.71
C TYR A 227 0.71 7.58 -20.66
N LEU A 228 1.39 6.52 -21.10
CA LEU A 228 1.76 5.40 -20.25
C LEU A 228 3.26 5.40 -19.94
N ASN A 229 3.58 5.25 -18.66
CA ASN A 229 4.94 5.04 -18.16
C ASN A 229 5.12 3.57 -17.82
N PHE A 230 6.28 3.00 -18.12
CA PHE A 230 6.56 1.58 -17.92
C PHE A 230 7.75 1.39 -16.98
N PHE A 231 7.66 0.41 -16.10
CA PHE A 231 8.79 -0.04 -15.29
C PHE A 231 8.91 -1.55 -15.34
N TYR A 232 10.12 -2.04 -15.15
CA TYR A 232 10.45 -3.44 -15.29
C TYR A 232 11.09 -4.00 -14.03
N ARG A 233 10.91 -5.30 -13.81
CA ARG A 233 11.68 -6.07 -12.84
C ARG A 233 12.09 -7.42 -13.41
N ALA A 234 13.27 -7.88 -13.00
CA ALA A 234 13.79 -9.21 -13.32
C ALA A 234 14.96 -9.56 -12.40
N ASP A 235 15.01 -10.78 -11.89
CA ASP A 235 16.18 -11.29 -11.18
C ASP A 235 17.22 -11.81 -12.17
N LEU A 236 18.22 -10.98 -12.49
CA LEU A 236 19.29 -11.30 -13.42
C LEU A 236 20.59 -11.68 -12.71
N ARG A 237 20.57 -12.01 -11.40
CA ARG A 237 21.79 -12.36 -10.63
C ARG A 237 22.56 -13.55 -11.20
N LYS A 238 21.92 -14.40 -12.00
CA LYS A 238 22.51 -15.56 -12.68
C LYS A 238 22.66 -15.38 -14.20
N ILE A 239 22.35 -14.20 -14.73
CA ILE A 239 22.38 -13.90 -16.16
C ILE A 239 23.43 -12.82 -16.39
N ASN A 240 24.44 -13.15 -17.19
CA ASN A 240 25.60 -12.29 -17.44
C ASN A 240 25.43 -11.34 -18.64
N LYS A 241 24.22 -11.25 -19.18
CA LYS A 241 23.86 -10.37 -20.30
C LYS A 241 22.81 -9.36 -19.88
N THR A 242 23.01 -8.11 -20.29
CA THR A 242 22.02 -7.04 -20.13
C THR A 242 20.84 -7.32 -21.06
N ILE A 243 19.63 -7.00 -20.60
CA ILE A 243 18.43 -7.12 -21.40
C ILE A 243 17.95 -5.71 -21.75
N GLU A 244 17.69 -5.47 -23.03
CA GLU A 244 17.09 -4.25 -23.54
C GLU A 244 15.61 -4.51 -23.83
N CYS A 245 14.73 -3.73 -23.18
CA CYS A 245 13.29 -3.75 -23.44
C CYS A 245 12.91 -2.49 -24.22
N ARG A 246 12.44 -2.67 -25.45
CA ARG A 246 11.98 -1.60 -26.35
C ARG A 246 10.47 -1.58 -26.42
N ILE A 247 9.89 -0.39 -26.37
CA ILE A 247 8.45 -0.17 -26.43
C ILE A 247 8.15 0.51 -27.76
N TYR A 248 7.27 -0.10 -28.54
CA TYR A 248 6.86 0.39 -29.85
C TYR A 248 5.38 0.76 -29.84
N ASP A 249 5.03 1.76 -30.64
CA ASP A 249 3.68 1.91 -31.15
C ASP A 249 3.38 0.71 -32.04
N GLY A 250 2.37 -0.07 -31.68
CA GLY A 250 1.99 -1.29 -32.40
C GLY A 250 1.34 -1.02 -33.75
N ASP A 251 0.87 0.20 -34.01
CA ASP A 251 0.22 0.58 -35.27
C ASP A 251 1.22 1.16 -36.28
N THR A 252 2.27 1.84 -35.80
CA THR A 252 3.24 2.56 -36.63
C THR A 252 4.65 1.98 -36.60
N ASP A 253 4.92 1.02 -35.72
CA ASP A 253 6.25 0.48 -35.39
C ASP A 253 7.27 1.55 -34.94
N GLN A 254 6.80 2.74 -34.56
CA GLN A 254 7.65 3.78 -33.99
C GLN A 254 8.16 3.35 -32.61
N LEU A 255 9.46 3.48 -32.36
CA LEU A 255 10.04 3.32 -31.02
C LEU A 255 9.59 4.48 -30.12
N LEU A 256 8.93 4.14 -29.01
CA LEU A 256 8.40 5.08 -28.03
C LEU A 256 9.30 5.23 -26.80
N ALA A 257 9.86 4.12 -26.32
CA ALA A 257 10.70 4.12 -25.13
C ALA A 257 11.65 2.91 -25.10
N THR A 258 12.71 3.02 -24.30
CA THR A 258 13.67 1.92 -24.08
C THR A 258 14.03 1.81 -22.60
N SER A 259 14.21 0.60 -22.10
CA SER A 259 14.72 0.30 -20.75
C SER A 259 15.84 -0.74 -20.80
N TYR A 260 16.72 -0.72 -19.81
CA TYR A 260 17.87 -1.63 -19.71
C TYR A 260 17.90 -2.31 -18.35
N LEU A 261 17.82 -3.64 -18.33
CA LEU A 261 17.94 -4.46 -17.13
C LEU A 261 19.38 -4.97 -17.03
N ALA A 262 20.09 -4.54 -15.98
CA ALA A 262 21.51 -4.81 -15.81
C ALA A 262 21.77 -6.30 -15.50
N ALA A 263 22.76 -6.87 -16.16
CA ALA A 263 23.26 -8.21 -15.87
C ALA A 263 23.76 -8.36 -14.43
N ASN A 264 23.72 -9.58 -13.90
CA ASN A 264 24.25 -9.95 -12.57
C ASN A 264 23.62 -9.19 -11.39
N GLN A 265 22.42 -8.62 -11.56
CA GLN A 265 21.73 -7.83 -10.55
C GLN A 265 20.26 -8.24 -10.41
N ASN A 266 19.69 -7.98 -9.24
CA ASN A 266 18.24 -8.06 -9.06
C ASN A 266 17.64 -6.70 -9.45
N ASN A 267 17.04 -6.62 -10.64
CA ASN A 267 16.49 -5.39 -11.18
C ASN A 267 15.07 -5.22 -10.64
N ILE A 268 14.83 -4.12 -9.94
CA ILE A 268 13.51 -3.78 -9.39
C ILE A 268 13.21 -2.33 -9.76
N ASN A 269 12.01 -2.08 -10.27
CA ASN A 269 11.52 -0.73 -10.55
C ASN A 269 12.38 0.05 -11.55
N ILE A 270 12.82 -0.62 -12.61
CA ILE A 270 13.65 0.00 -13.65
C ILE A 270 12.75 0.75 -14.64
N PRO A 271 12.82 2.09 -14.73
CA PRO A 271 11.97 2.87 -15.63
C PRO A 271 12.33 2.65 -17.10
N SER A 272 11.36 2.83 -17.98
CA SER A 272 11.62 3.14 -19.38
C SER A 272 12.02 4.59 -19.55
N ASN A 273 12.99 4.85 -20.43
CA ASN A 273 13.29 6.19 -20.89
C ASN A 273 12.34 6.52 -22.06
N GLY A 274 11.27 7.25 -21.75
CA GLY A 274 10.18 7.58 -22.67
C GLY A 274 8.82 7.07 -22.18
N THR A 275 7.77 7.45 -22.89
CA THR A 275 6.37 7.13 -22.58
C THR A 275 5.63 6.74 -23.86
N ALA A 276 4.54 6.01 -23.72
CA ALA A 276 3.60 5.79 -24.82
C ALA A 276 2.50 6.84 -24.76
N ASP A 277 2.68 7.95 -25.47
CA ASP A 277 1.72 9.07 -25.53
C ASP A 277 0.59 8.74 -26.52
N ARG A 278 -0.64 8.63 -26.01
CA ARG A 278 -1.89 8.38 -26.75
C ARG A 278 -1.88 7.14 -27.67
N ALA A 279 -0.93 6.22 -27.49
CA ALA A 279 -0.87 4.98 -28.24
C ALA A 279 -2.01 4.05 -27.82
N ARG A 280 -2.70 3.44 -28.79
CA ARG A 280 -3.80 2.48 -28.54
C ARG A 280 -3.36 1.03 -28.65
N ASN A 281 -2.28 0.79 -29.37
CA ASN A 281 -1.60 -0.49 -29.43
C ASN A 281 -0.13 -0.25 -29.08
N VAL A 282 0.36 -0.98 -28.09
CA VAL A 282 1.75 -0.92 -27.63
C VAL A 282 2.33 -2.32 -27.69
N ARG A 283 3.55 -2.45 -28.20
CA ARG A 283 4.31 -3.69 -28.22
C ARG A 283 5.60 -3.50 -27.46
N ILE A 284 5.78 -4.26 -26.39
CA ILE A 284 7.02 -4.34 -25.62
C ILE A 284 7.82 -5.54 -26.13
N GLU A 285 9.08 -5.33 -26.47
CA GLU A 285 10.01 -6.41 -26.81
C GLU A 285 11.27 -6.36 -25.96
N CYS A 286 11.50 -7.42 -25.19
CA CYS A 286 12.73 -7.58 -24.42
C CYS A 286 13.66 -8.59 -25.10
N ASN A 287 14.91 -8.18 -25.34
CA ASN A 287 15.96 -8.97 -25.97
C ASN A 287 17.27 -8.84 -25.19
N TYR A 288 18.19 -9.78 -25.36
CA TYR A 288 19.57 -9.53 -24.94
C TYR A 288 20.12 -8.34 -25.72
N GLN A 289 20.78 -7.44 -25.00
CA GLN A 289 21.48 -6.33 -25.64
C GLN A 289 22.62 -6.90 -26.47
N ASP A 290 22.57 -6.70 -27.78
CA ASP A 290 23.69 -7.00 -28.65
C ASP A 290 24.82 -6.02 -28.33
N LEU A 291 25.90 -6.53 -27.76
CA LEU A 291 27.15 -5.79 -27.67
C LEU A 291 27.64 -5.60 -29.10
N ILE A 292 27.52 -4.38 -29.63
CA ILE A 292 28.27 -3.99 -30.82
C ILE A 292 29.75 -4.05 -30.42
N THR A 293 30.39 -5.19 -30.66
CA THR A 293 31.85 -5.22 -30.77
C THR A 293 32.20 -4.43 -32.02
N GLU A 294 32.53 -3.14 -31.85
CA GLU A 294 33.34 -2.44 -32.84
C GLU A 294 34.65 -3.23 -32.96
N VAL A 295 34.74 -4.05 -34.01
CA VAL A 295 36.01 -4.60 -34.48
C VAL A 295 36.75 -3.41 -35.08
N LYS A 296 37.73 -2.89 -34.32
CA LYS A 296 38.79 -2.04 -34.87
C LYS A 296 39.76 -2.88 -35.69
#